data_AF-A0A918L111-F1
#
_entry.id   AF-A0A918L111-F1
#
_cell.length_a   1.000
_cell.length_b   1.000
_cell.length_c   1.000
_cell.angle_alpha   90.00
_cell.angle_beta   90.00
_cell.angle_gamma   90.00
#
_symmetry.space_group_name_H-M   'P 1'
#
loop_
_entity.id
_entity.type
_entity.pdbx_description
1 polymer ?
#
loop_
_entity_poly.entity_id
_entity_poly.type
_entity_poly.pdbx_seq_one_letter_code
_entity_poly.pdbx_strand_id
1 'polypeptide(L)' 'MRPIRKTLLTDLATCPSQGVTARQPQPNPLLDTLEGMAVTGRDRGGLRVLLVSDDNQNAAQTTRFLFLHVRV' A
#
# COMPACT_ATOMS: atom_id res chain seq x y z
N MET A 1 -7.18 26.91 -5.40
CA MET A 1 -7.13 25.43 -5.29
C MET A 1 -8.52 24.90 -4.96
N ARG A 2 -8.97 23.78 -5.55
CA ARG A 2 -10.28 23.17 -5.26
C ARG A 2 -10.11 21.98 -4.31
N PRO A 3 -10.68 21.99 -3.10
CA PRO A 3 -10.59 20.86 -2.18
C PRO A 3 -11.25 19.60 -2.76
N ILE A 4 -10.59 18.46 -2.62
CA ILE A 4 -11.14 17.14 -2.95
C ILE A 4 -11.47 16.42 -1.64
N ARG A 5 -12.67 15.83 -1.57
CA ARG A 5 -13.04 14.96 -0.45
C ARG A 5 -12.29 13.64 -0.56
N LYS A 6 -11.77 13.16 0.58
CA LYS A 6 -11.14 11.85 0.69
C LYS A 6 -12.06 10.91 1.46
N THR A 7 -12.16 9.67 0.99
CA THR A 7 -12.81 8.57 1.69
C THR A 7 -11.75 7.55 2.04
N LEU A 8 -11.71 7.09 3.29
CA LEU A 8 -10.84 5.98 3.69
C LEU A 8 -11.41 4.70 3.08
N LEU A 9 -10.62 4.00 2.26
CA LEU A 9 -11.03 2.74 1.64
C LEU A 9 -10.43 1.52 2.34
N THR A 10 -9.19 1.63 2.82
CA THR A 10 -8.49 0.55 3.51
C THR A 10 -7.39 1.13 4.41
N ASP A 11 -7.07 0.42 5.48
CA ASP A 11 -5.94 0.71 6.36
C ASP A 11 -4.98 -0.47 6.32
N LEU A 12 -3.82 -0.28 5.68
CA LEU A 12 -2.79 -1.30 5.53
C LEU A 12 -2.20 -1.77 6.87
N ALA A 13 -2.29 -0.95 7.93
CA ALA A 13 -1.87 -1.36 9.26
C ALA A 13 -2.71 -2.52 9.82
N THR A 14 -3.96 -2.62 9.36
CA THR A 14 -4.93 -3.65 9.80
C THR A 14 -4.95 -4.88 8.89
N CYS A 15 -4.24 -4.85 7.76
CA CYS A 15 -4.20 -5.98 6.83
C CYS A 15 -3.36 -7.14 7.39
N PRO A 16 -3.75 -8.40 7.11
CA PRO A 16 -2.92 -9.54 7.47
C PRO A 16 -1.59 -9.47 6.72
N SER A 17 -0.48 -9.66 7.43
CA SER A 17 0.88 -9.54 6.86
C SER A 17 1.24 -10.63 5.86
N GLN A 18 0.48 -11.73 5.81
CA GLN A 18 0.74 -12.90 4.96
C GLN A 18 2.17 -13.47 5.11
N GLY A 19 2.77 -13.33 6.29
CA GLY A 19 4.14 -13.81 6.58
C GLY A 19 5.26 -12.87 6.10
N VAL A 20 4.92 -11.69 5.58
CA VAL A 20 5.90 -10.65 5.25
C VAL A 20 6.57 -10.14 6.53
N THR A 21 7.88 -9.93 6.48
CA THR A 21 8.68 -9.32 7.54
C THR A 21 9.12 -7.92 7.13
N ALA A 22 9.31 -7.01 8.08
CA ALA A 22 9.97 -5.73 7.84
C ALA A 22 11.37 -5.75 8.48
N ARG A 23 12.32 -5.09 7.82
CA ARG A 23 13.69 -4.93 8.35
C ARG A 23 13.72 -3.88 9.46
N GLN A 24 12.88 -2.86 9.32
CA GLN A 24 12.72 -1.79 10.30
C GLN A 24 11.50 -2.05 11.19
N PRO A 25 11.48 -1.51 12.42
CA PRO A 25 10.29 -1.52 13.26
C PRO A 25 9.15 -0.78 12.56
N GLN A 26 8.06 -1.49 12.27
CA GLN A 26 6.85 -0.95 11.66
C GLN A 26 5.62 -1.52 12.37
N PRO A 27 4.53 -0.75 12.52
CA PRO A 27 3.30 -1.25 13.15
C PRO A 27 2.73 -2.48 12.42
N ASN A 28 2.95 -2.57 11.11
CA ASN A 28 2.63 -3.72 10.28
C ASN A 28 3.74 -3.88 9.23
N PRO A 29 4.23 -5.10 8.96
CA PRO A 29 5.34 -5.31 8.02
C PRO A 29 5.01 -5.00 6.55
N LEU A 30 3.73 -4.80 6.22
CA LEU A 30 3.29 -4.26 4.93
C LEU A 30 3.51 -2.75 4.82
N LEU A 31 3.68 -2.06 5.95
CA LEU A 31 3.91 -0.63 5.99
C LEU A 31 5.38 -0.35 5.80
N ASP A 32 5.60 0.60 4.91
CA ASP A 32 6.86 1.26 4.67
C ASP A 32 6.59 2.57 3.93
N THR A 33 7.62 3.28 3.48
CA THR A 33 7.44 4.44 2.61
C THR A 33 6.79 4.02 1.28
N LEU A 34 5.56 4.48 1.03
CA LEU A 34 4.83 4.26 -0.21
C LEU A 34 5.07 5.43 -1.16
N GLU A 35 5.89 5.21 -2.18
CA GLU A 35 6.33 6.26 -3.12
C GLU A 35 5.47 6.32 -4.39
N GLY A 36 4.61 5.33 -4.61
CA GLY A 36 3.79 5.30 -5.82
C GLY A 36 2.57 4.42 -5.73
N MET A 37 1.60 4.76 -6.57
CA MET A 37 0.32 4.06 -6.69
C MET A 37 -0.21 4.12 -8.12
N ALA A 38 -0.77 3.01 -8.60
CA ALA A 38 -1.56 2.97 -9.82
C ALA A 38 -2.85 2.17 -9.59
N VAL A 39 -3.97 2.69 -10.11
CA VAL A 39 -5.18 1.88 -10.29
C VAL A 39 -5.00 1.08 -11.58
N THR A 40 -4.90 -0.24 -11.45
CA THR A 40 -4.64 -1.16 -12.57
C THR A 40 -5.92 -1.77 -13.13
N GLY A 41 -7.05 -1.59 -12.45
CA GLY A 41 -8.36 -2.02 -12.94
C GLY A 41 -9.49 -1.74 -11.96
N ARG A 42 -10.72 -1.98 -12.44
CA ARG A 42 -11.96 -1.88 -11.66
C ARG A 42 -12.89 -3.03 -12.03
N ASP A 43 -13.55 -3.62 -11.04
CA ASP A 43 -14.59 -4.63 -11.22
C ASP A 43 -15.85 -4.27 -10.42
N ARG A 44 -16.85 -5.16 -10.43
CA ARG A 44 -18.18 -4.91 -9.83
C ARG A 44 -18.17 -4.69 -8.32
N GLY A 45 -17.05 -4.89 -7.63
CA GLY A 45 -16.99 -4.72 -6.17
C GLY A 45 -15.71 -4.05 -5.66
N GLY A 46 -14.83 -3.57 -6.54
CA GLY A 46 -13.55 -3.04 -6.08
C GLY A 46 -12.66 -2.42 -7.14
N LEU A 47 -11.57 -1.85 -6.64
CA LEU A 47 -10.43 -1.36 -7.39
C LEU A 47 -9.26 -2.32 -7.22
N ARG A 48 -8.53 -2.55 -8.31
CA ARG A 48 -7.20 -3.17 -8.25
C ARG A 48 -6.19 -2.05 -8.18
N VAL A 49 -5.43 -2.04 -7.10
CA VAL A 49 -4.44 -0.99 -6.81
C VAL A 49 -3.09 -1.66 -6.68
N LEU A 50 -2.12 -1.15 -7.43
CA LEU A 50 -0.70 -1.47 -7.26
C LEU A 50 -0.05 -0.35 -6.47
N LEU A 51 0.58 -0.68 -5.37
CA LEU A 51 1.45 0.23 -4.63
C LEU A 51 2.91 -0.19 -4.79
N VAL A 52 3.81 0.78 -4.77
CA VAL A 52 5.23 0.53 -4.60
C VAL A 52 5.68 1.11 -3.26
N SER A 53 6.32 0.24 -2.48
CA SER A 53 7.03 0.58 -1.26
C SER A 53 8.51 0.70 -1.62
N ASP A 54 9.11 1.87 -1.42
CA ASP A 54 10.53 2.15 -1.66
C ASP A 54 10.97 3.36 -0.82
N ASP A 55 12.26 3.49 -0.54
CA ASP A 55 12.86 4.65 0.13
C ASP A 55 14.21 4.94 -0.52
N ASN A 56 14.19 5.25 -1.81
CA ASN A 56 15.35 5.75 -2.55
C ASN A 56 16.60 4.87 -2.39
N GLN A 57 16.44 3.55 -2.50
CA GLN A 57 17.51 2.54 -2.35
C GLN A 57 18.07 2.37 -0.93
N ASN A 58 17.33 2.76 0.11
CA ASN A 58 17.72 2.50 1.48
C ASN A 58 17.93 0.99 1.73
N ALA A 59 19.16 0.60 2.09
CA ALA A 59 19.52 -0.79 2.35
C ALA A 59 18.78 -1.39 3.57
N ALA A 60 18.22 -0.55 4.44
CA ALA A 60 17.37 -0.97 5.55
C ALA A 60 15.94 -1.31 5.11
N GLN A 61 15.58 -1.10 3.83
CA GLN A 61 14.28 -1.43 3.29
C GLN A 61 14.38 -2.49 2.18
N THR A 62 13.29 -3.22 1.98
CA THR A 62 13.10 -4.07 0.81
C THR A 62 12.06 -3.41 -0.08
N THR A 63 12.41 -3.04 -1.31
CA THR A 63 11.45 -2.54 -2.30
C THR A 63 10.40 -3.59 -2.60
N ARG A 64 9.12 -3.22 -2.58
CA ARG A 64 8.00 -4.16 -2.76
C ARG A 64 6.90 -3.59 -3.63
N PHE A 65 6.24 -4.50 -4.33
CA PHE A 65 4.98 -4.24 -5.02
C PHE A 65 3.83 -4.90 -4.25
N LEU A 66 2.87 -4.09 -3.81
CA LEU A 66 1.68 -4.57 -3.10
C LEU A 66 0.50 -4.53 -4.07
N PHE A 67 -0.06 -5.71 -4.35
CA PHE A 67 -1.26 -5.86 -5.18
C PHE A 67 -2.48 -5.94 -4.26
N LEU A 68 -3.29 -4.89 -4.28
CA LEU A 68 -4.46 -4.76 -3.41
C LEU A 68 -5.75 -4.86 -4.21
N HIS A 69 -6.72 -5.58 -3.66
CA HIS A 69 -8.12 -5.50 -4.07
C HIS A 69 -8.87 -4.70 -3.01
N VAL A 70 -9.23 -3.47 -3.36
CA VAL A 70 -9.87 -2.51 -2.44
C VAL A 70 -11.35 -2.47 -2.74
N ARG A 71 -12.19 -2.86 -1.76
CA ARG A 71 -13.65 -2.81 -1.91
C ARG A 71 -14.13 -1.37 -1.85
N VAL A 72 -15.10 -1.02 -2.70
CA VAL A 72 -15.68 0.34 -2.82
C VAL A 72 -17.20 0.31 -2.75
#